data_AF-K7P2U6-F1
#
_entry.id   AF-K7P2U6-F1
#
_cell.length_a   1.000
_cell.length_b   1.000
_cell.length_c   1.000
_cell.angle_alpha   90.00
_cell.angle_beta   90.00
_cell.angle_gamma   90.00
#
_symmetry.space_group_name_H-M   'P 1'
#
loop_
_entity.id
_entity.type
_entity.pdbx_description
1 polymer ?
#
loop_
_entity_poly.entity_id
_entity_poly.type
_entity_poly.pdbx_seq_one_letter_code
_entity_poly.pdbx_strand_id
1 'polypeptide(L)'
;EEQKLAVVVAFMMSVCWISFIAGELLGCLAALGVILKLSPALLGLTVLAWGNSIGDLVADVAVAKAGQPAMAMAGCYAGPMFNMLIGLGLALVMRTAHSYPSGYYLHFHMSIVVAFGFLFLSLLGSLFVITWSRFQVPRFWGFFLI
;
A
#
# COMPACT_ATOMS: atom_id res chain seq x y z
N GLU A 1 30.10 -13.27 -16.24
CA GLU A 1 29.81 -13.01 -14.81
C GLU A 1 29.62 -11.53 -14.49
N GLU A 2 30.37 -10.62 -15.12
CA GLU A 2 30.23 -9.17 -14.93
C GLU A 2 28.80 -8.63 -15.10
N GLN A 3 28.01 -9.15 -16.05
CA GLN A 3 26.63 -8.69 -16.25
C GLN A 3 25.69 -9.06 -15.09
N LYS A 4 25.94 -10.18 -14.40
CA LYS A 4 25.19 -10.56 -13.19
C LYS A 4 25.55 -9.65 -12.02
N LEU A 5 26.84 -9.34 -11.88
CA LEU A 5 27.37 -8.43 -10.86
C LEU A 5 26.83 -7.02 -11.05
N ALA A 6 26.79 -6.52 -12.29
CA ALA A 6 26.21 -5.22 -12.62
C ALA A 6 24.72 -5.13 -12.27
N VAL A 7 23.94 -6.18 -12.53
CA VAL A 7 22.51 -6.22 -12.16
C VAL A 7 22.33 -6.19 -10.65
N VAL A 8 23.13 -6.95 -9.89
CA VAL A 8 23.07 -6.95 -8.43
C VAL A 8 23.46 -5.58 -7.87
N VAL A 9 24.53 -4.96 -8.38
CA VAL A 9 24.94 -3.61 -7.96
C VAL A 9 23.87 -2.58 -8.29
N ALA A 10 23.29 -2.62 -9.49
CA ALA A 10 22.21 -1.71 -9.89
C ALA A 10 20.96 -1.88 -9.02
N PHE A 11 20.62 -3.11 -8.66
CA PHE A 11 19.51 -3.40 -7.75
C PHE A 11 19.78 -2.80 -6.36
N MET A 12 20.95 -3.07 -5.78
CA MET A 12 21.33 -2.52 -4.47
C MET A 12 21.34 -0.98 -4.47
N MET A 13 21.88 -0.36 -5.52
CA MET A 13 21.86 1.10 -5.67
C MET A 13 20.44 1.64 -5.77
N SER A 14 19.54 0.96 -6.49
CA SER A 14 18.13 1.37 -6.58
C SER A 14 17.44 1.30 -5.22
N VAL A 15 17.68 0.23 -4.45
CA VAL A 15 17.15 0.09 -3.08
C VAL A 15 17.65 1.21 -2.18
N CYS A 16 18.94 1.54 -2.24
CA CYS A 16 19.52 2.66 -1.48
C CYS A 16 18.89 4.00 -1.85
N TRP A 17 18.74 4.29 -3.15
CA TRP A 17 18.11 5.52 -3.63
C TRP A 17 16.66 5.64 -3.21
N ILE A 18 15.87 4.58 -3.37
CA ILE A 18 14.47 4.55 -2.94
C ILE A 18 14.39 4.79 -1.42
N SER A 19 15.26 4.15 -0.64
CA SER A 19 15.27 4.30 0.82
C SER A 19 15.63 5.72 1.26
N PHE A 20 16.62 6.33 0.61
CA PHE A 20 17.03 7.71 0.88
C PHE A 20 15.91 8.70 0.56
N ILE A 21 15.33 8.60 -0.64
CA ILE A 21 14.24 9.48 -1.09
C ILE A 21 13.00 9.29 -0.21
N ALA A 22 12.65 8.05 0.17
CA ALA A 22 11.54 7.78 1.05
C ALA A 22 11.74 8.40 2.45
N GLY A 23 12.98 8.42 2.96
CA GLY A 23 13.34 9.08 4.21
C GLY A 23 13.10 10.59 4.16
N GLU A 24 13.64 11.26 3.12
CA GLU A 24 13.44 12.71 2.91
C GLU A 24 11.96 13.06 2.71
N LEU A 25 11.24 12.26 1.92
CA LEU A 25 9.80 12.41 1.71
C LEU A 25 9.03 12.37 3.04
N LEU A 26 9.31 11.37 3.89
CA LEU A 26 8.67 11.24 5.20
C LEU A 26 9.03 12.41 6.12
N GLY A 27 10.26 12.90 6.05
CA GLY A 27 10.70 14.12 6.77
C GLY A 27 9.89 15.35 6.36
N CYS A 28 9.74 15.58 5.06
CA CYS A 28 8.91 16.66 4.52
C CYS A 28 7.44 16.54 4.95
N LEU A 29 6.88 15.34 4.91
CA LEU A 29 5.51 15.08 5.36
C LEU A 29 5.34 15.36 6.86
N ALA A 30 6.30 14.97 7.69
CA ALA A 30 6.26 15.27 9.12
C ALA A 30 6.29 16.79 9.37
N ALA A 31 7.14 17.54 8.65
CA ALA A 31 7.19 19.00 8.74
C ALA A 31 5.85 19.64 8.31
N LEU A 32 5.25 19.17 7.21
CA LEU A 32 3.93 19.60 6.76
C LEU A 32 2.83 19.28 7.78
N GLY A 33 2.91 18.12 8.45
CA GLY A 33 1.97 17.75 9.52
C GLY A 33 2.00 18.72 10.69
N VAL A 34 3.18 19.18 11.08
CA VAL A 34 3.34 20.20 12.13
C VAL A 34 2.78 21.55 11.68
N ILE A 35 3.10 22.00 10.46
CA ILE A 35 2.65 23.30 9.93
C ILE A 35 1.12 23.35 9.78
N LEU A 36 0.53 22.29 9.20
CA LEU A 36 -0.90 22.20 8.94
C LEU A 36 -1.71 21.70 10.14
N LYS A 37 -1.06 21.39 11.28
CA LYS A 37 -1.65 20.77 12.48
C LYS A 37 -2.43 19.49 12.16
N LEU A 38 -1.95 18.72 11.19
CA LEU A 38 -2.54 17.44 10.78
C LEU A 38 -1.86 16.29 11.52
N SER A 39 -2.63 15.25 11.85
CA SER A 39 -2.05 14.07 12.48
C SER A 39 -1.20 13.28 11.48
N PRO A 40 -0.09 12.66 11.92
CA PRO A 40 0.72 11.79 11.06
C PRO A 40 -0.09 10.66 10.43
N ALA A 41 -1.10 10.15 11.14
CA ALA A 41 -2.01 9.13 10.64
C ALA A 41 -2.82 9.63 9.44
N LEU A 42 -3.31 10.88 9.46
CA LEU A 42 -4.08 11.44 8.36
C LEU A 42 -3.21 11.67 7.12
N LEU A 43 -1.97 12.14 7.30
CA LEU A 43 -1.00 12.26 6.20
C LEU A 43 -0.61 10.89 5.61
N GLY A 44 -0.47 9.89 6.48
CA GLY A 44 -0.26 8.49 6.09
C GLY A 44 -1.40 7.93 5.25
N LEU A 45 -2.65 8.13 5.71
CA LEU A 45 -3.85 7.64 5.04
C LEU A 45 -4.21 8.41 3.76
N THR A 46 -3.71 9.63 3.59
CA THR A 46 -4.01 10.47 2.43
C THR A 46 -2.83 10.48 1.47
N VAL A 47 -1.88 11.40 1.66
CA VAL A 47 -0.78 11.67 0.72
C VAL A 47 0.09 10.45 0.48
N LEU A 48 0.48 9.74 1.54
CA LEU A 48 1.34 8.55 1.41
C LEU A 48 0.58 7.37 0.76
N ALA A 49 -0.64 7.09 1.21
CA ALA A 49 -1.45 6.01 0.64
C ALA A 49 -1.78 6.27 -0.85
N TRP A 50 -2.25 7.47 -1.20
CA TRP A 50 -2.53 7.84 -2.59
C TRP A 50 -1.25 7.84 -3.44
N GLY A 51 -0.16 8.39 -2.92
CA GLY A 51 1.12 8.43 -3.62
C GLY A 51 1.65 7.03 -3.95
N ASN A 52 1.45 6.07 -3.04
CA ASN A 52 1.86 4.69 -3.27
C ASN A 52 1.00 3.98 -4.34
N SER A 53 -0.30 4.27 -4.39
CA SER A 53 -1.25 3.53 -5.25
C SER A 53 -1.61 4.22 -6.57
N ILE A 54 -1.22 5.48 -6.79
CA ILE A 54 -1.53 6.18 -8.05
C ILE A 54 -0.81 5.56 -9.25
N GLY A 55 0.43 5.09 -9.06
CA GLY A 55 1.19 4.39 -10.11
C GLY A 55 0.54 3.07 -10.48
N ASP A 56 0.13 2.30 -9.47
CA ASP A 56 -0.61 1.04 -9.63
C ASP A 56 -1.93 1.28 -10.38
N LEU A 57 -2.70 2.30 -9.99
CA LEU A 57 -3.94 2.68 -10.67
C LEU A 57 -3.70 2.97 -12.16
N VAL A 58 -2.67 3.75 -12.50
CA VAL A 58 -2.35 4.08 -13.90
C VAL A 58 -1.93 2.82 -14.66
N ALA A 59 -1.12 1.95 -14.05
CA ALA A 59 -0.67 0.70 -14.65
C ALA A 59 -1.84 -0.27 -14.90
N ASP A 60 -2.70 -0.50 -13.90
CA ASP A 60 -3.86 -1.38 -13.99
C ASP A 60 -4.87 -0.87 -15.03
N VAL A 61 -5.10 0.44 -15.10
CA VAL A 61 -5.95 1.04 -16.14
C VAL A 61 -5.33 0.83 -17.53
N ALA A 62 -4.01 0.96 -17.68
CA ALA A 62 -3.33 0.72 -18.95
C ALA A 62 -3.44 -0.75 -19.39
N VAL A 63 -3.21 -1.70 -18.48
CA VAL A 63 -3.32 -3.15 -18.73
C VAL A 63 -4.76 -3.55 -19.05
N ALA A 64 -5.74 -2.99 -18.35
CA ALA A 64 -7.15 -3.21 -18.64
C ALA A 64 -7.53 -2.69 -20.04
N LYS A 65 -7.05 -1.50 -20.43
CA LYS A 65 -7.24 -0.93 -21.77
C LYS A 65 -6.54 -1.73 -22.87
N ALA A 66 -5.44 -2.41 -22.55
CA ALA A 66 -4.74 -3.33 -23.46
C ALA A 66 -5.47 -4.67 -23.67
N GLY A 67 -6.66 -4.85 -23.10
CA GLY A 67 -7.47 -6.06 -23.27
C GLY A 67 -7.19 -7.15 -22.23
N GLN A 68 -6.49 -6.83 -21.14
CA GLN A 68 -6.17 -7.78 -20.06
C GLN A 68 -6.81 -7.40 -18.71
N PRO A 69 -8.15 -7.24 -18.61
CA PRO A 69 -8.80 -6.77 -17.39
C PRO A 69 -8.66 -7.75 -16.21
N ALA A 70 -8.58 -9.06 -16.47
CA ALA A 70 -8.37 -10.04 -15.41
C ALA A 70 -6.99 -9.89 -14.74
N MET A 71 -5.96 -9.52 -15.51
CA MET A 71 -4.61 -9.26 -14.98
C MET A 71 -4.60 -7.97 -14.15
N ALA A 72 -5.22 -6.90 -14.64
CA ALA A 72 -5.37 -5.65 -13.89
C ALA A 72 -6.11 -5.87 -12.56
N MET A 73 -7.18 -6.66 -12.57
CA MET A 73 -7.91 -7.04 -11.34
C MET A 73 -7.05 -7.87 -10.39
N ALA A 74 -6.23 -8.79 -10.89
CA ALA A 74 -5.32 -9.55 -10.04
C ALA A 74 -4.25 -8.64 -9.42
N GLY A 75 -3.70 -7.70 -10.20
CA GLY A 75 -2.70 -6.72 -9.75
C GLY A 75 -3.21 -5.82 -8.63
N CYS A 76 -4.40 -5.25 -8.79
CA CYS A 76 -4.96 -4.29 -7.83
C CYS A 76 -5.22 -4.88 -6.44
N TYR A 77 -5.50 -6.19 -6.34
CA TYR A 77 -5.62 -6.88 -5.05
C TYR A 77 -4.28 -7.45 -4.55
N ALA A 78 -3.48 -8.04 -5.44
CA ALA A 78 -2.23 -8.69 -5.04
C ALA A 78 -1.21 -7.71 -4.47
N GLY A 79 -1.09 -6.50 -5.02
CA GLY A 79 -0.16 -5.47 -4.57
C GLY A 79 -0.38 -5.08 -3.09
N PRO A 80 -1.56 -4.57 -2.72
CA PRO A 80 -1.89 -4.25 -1.33
C PRO A 80 -1.80 -5.46 -0.39
N MET A 81 -2.22 -6.65 -0.85
CA MET A 81 -2.09 -7.88 -0.05
C MET A 81 -0.62 -8.22 0.24
N PHE A 82 0.26 -8.12 -0.75
CA PHE A 82 1.69 -8.35 -0.59
C PHE A 82 2.32 -7.34 0.38
N ASN A 83 1.99 -6.05 0.23
CA ASN A 83 2.48 -4.99 1.12
C ASN A 83 2.06 -5.22 2.58
N MET A 84 0.85 -5.73 2.81
CA MET A 84 0.37 -6.03 4.16
C MET A 84 1.03 -7.29 4.73
N LEU A 85 1.13 -8.37 3.96
CA LEU A 85 1.70 -9.62 4.44
C LEU A 85 3.21 -9.52 4.68
N ILE A 86 3.94 -9.02 3.69
CA ILE A 86 5.40 -8.96 3.74
C ILE A 86 5.87 -7.68 4.40
N GLY A 87 5.37 -6.52 3.98
CA GLY A 87 5.80 -5.23 4.51
C GLY A 87 5.46 -5.06 5.99
N LEU A 88 4.16 -5.10 6.33
CA LEU A 88 3.73 -4.95 7.72
C LEU A 88 4.14 -6.16 8.58
N GLY A 89 3.98 -7.39 8.07
CA GLY A 89 4.36 -8.59 8.80
C GLY A 89 5.85 -8.62 9.18
N LEU A 90 6.75 -8.34 8.23
CA LEU A 90 8.18 -8.29 8.50
C LEU A 90 8.55 -7.13 9.43
N ALA A 91 7.91 -5.96 9.28
CA ALA A 91 8.11 -4.83 10.18
C ALA A 91 7.75 -5.21 11.64
N LEU A 92 6.63 -5.90 11.87
CA LEU A 92 6.23 -6.35 13.21
C LEU A 92 7.19 -7.39 13.78
N VAL A 93 7.66 -8.34 12.95
CA VAL A 93 8.67 -9.33 13.35
C VAL A 93 9.96 -8.63 13.79
N MET A 94 10.47 -7.68 13.00
CA MET A 94 11.69 -6.92 13.33
C MET A 94 11.52 -6.14 14.64
N ARG A 95 10.37 -5.47 14.84
CA ARG A 95 10.11 -4.66 16.05
C ARG A 95 9.98 -5.52 17.29
N THR A 96 9.35 -6.68 17.17
CA THR A 96 9.20 -7.64 18.27
C THR A 96 10.55 -8.26 18.64
N ALA A 97 11.35 -8.64 17.64
CA ALA A 97 12.70 -9.18 17.85
C ALA A 97 13.61 -8.17 18.55
N HIS A 98 13.54 -6.88 18.18
CA HIS A 98 14.33 -5.83 18.81
C HIS A 98 13.89 -5.49 20.24
N SER A 99 12.61 -5.70 20.57
CA SER A 99 12.06 -5.40 21.90
C SER A 99 12.20 -6.55 22.90
N TYR A 100 12.72 -7.70 22.49
CA TYR A 100 12.91 -8.87 23.35
C TYR A 100 13.90 -8.55 24.51
N PRO A 101 13.61 -8.92 25.77
CA PRO A 101 12.55 -9.81 26.25
C PRO A 101 11.23 -9.13 26.66
N SER A 102 11.15 -7.80 26.60
CA SER A 102 9.90 -7.08 26.88
C SER A 102 8.85 -7.31 25.78
N GLY A 103 7.60 -7.59 26.17
CA GLY A 103 6.51 -7.72 25.22
C GLY A 103 6.22 -6.39 24.51
N TYR A 104 6.07 -6.42 23.19
CA TYR A 104 5.65 -5.25 22.42
C TYR A 104 4.14 -5.05 22.58
N TYR A 105 3.74 -4.00 23.32
CA TYR A 105 2.33 -3.65 23.51
C TYR A 105 1.79 -2.89 22.30
N LEU A 106 0.80 -3.45 21.63
CA LEU A 106 0.17 -2.83 20.47
C LEU A 106 -0.85 -1.78 20.93
N HIS A 107 -0.52 -0.50 20.74
CA HIS A 107 -1.45 0.59 21.02
C HIS A 107 -2.46 0.72 19.88
N PHE A 108 -3.67 0.17 20.08
CA PHE A 108 -4.77 0.32 19.13
C PHE A 108 -5.31 1.75 19.14
N HIS A 109 -4.79 2.58 18.24
CA HIS A 109 -5.37 3.89 17.98
C HIS A 109 -6.67 3.76 17.17
N MET A 110 -7.60 4.69 17.39
CA MET A 110 -8.87 4.76 16.67
C MET A 110 -8.71 4.73 15.15
N SER A 111 -7.63 5.34 14.63
CA SER A 111 -7.31 5.35 13.19
C SER A 111 -7.12 3.96 12.59
N ILE A 112 -6.51 3.02 13.34
CA ILE A 112 -6.28 1.65 12.88
C ILE A 112 -7.61 0.91 12.76
N VAL A 113 -8.48 1.07 13.75
CA VAL A 113 -9.82 0.46 13.76
C VAL A 113 -10.66 0.98 12.60
N VAL A 114 -10.64 2.29 12.36
CA VAL A 114 -11.35 2.90 11.23
C VAL A 114 -10.80 2.40 9.89
N ALA A 115 -9.47 2.35 9.72
CA ALA A 115 -8.85 1.85 8.50
C ALA A 115 -9.19 0.37 8.24
N PHE A 116 -9.14 -0.47 9.28
CA PHE A 116 -9.51 -1.88 9.17
C PHE A 116 -11.00 -2.06 8.86
N GLY A 117 -11.87 -1.26 9.49
CA GLY A 117 -13.30 -1.25 9.22
C GLY A 117 -13.63 -0.84 7.78
N PHE A 118 -12.98 0.21 7.27
CA PHE A 118 -13.14 0.66 5.90
C PHE A 118 -12.66 -0.37 4.88
N LEU A 119 -11.49 -0.98 5.12
CA LEU A 119 -10.94 -2.06 4.29
C LEU A 119 -11.85 -3.29 4.30
N PHE A 120 -12.37 -3.67 5.46
CA PHE A 120 -13.28 -4.82 5.57
C PHE A 120 -14.60 -4.56 4.82
N LEU A 121 -15.18 -3.36 4.99
CA LEU A 121 -16.41 -2.98 4.31
C LEU A 121 -16.22 -2.88 2.79
N SER A 122 -15.08 -2.35 2.32
CA SER A 122 -14.80 -2.24 0.88
C SER A 122 -14.60 -3.61 0.22
N LEU A 123 -13.93 -4.55 0.91
CA LEU A 123 -13.76 -5.93 0.44
C LEU A 123 -15.08 -6.69 0.41
N LEU A 124 -15.88 -6.60 1.48
CA LEU A 124 -17.21 -7.23 1.53
C LEU A 124 -18.15 -6.65 0.48
N GLY A 125 -18.16 -5.32 0.34
CA GLY A 125 -18.94 -4.63 -0.70
C GLY A 125 -18.55 -5.10 -2.09
N SER A 126 -17.25 -5.20 -2.36
CA SER A 126 -16.73 -5.66 -3.65
C SER A 126 -17.10 -7.12 -3.91
N LEU A 127 -16.97 -7.99 -2.91
CA LEU A 127 -17.40 -9.39 -3.01
C LEU A 127 -18.90 -9.49 -3.32
N PHE A 128 -19.73 -8.73 -2.60
CA PHE A 128 -21.18 -8.72 -2.79
C PHE A 128 -21.57 -8.21 -4.18
N VAL A 129 -21.01 -7.09 -4.63
CA VAL A 129 -21.33 -6.50 -5.94
C VAL A 129 -20.87 -7.39 -7.09
N ILE A 130 -19.68 -7.97 -6.99
CA ILE A 130 -19.13 -8.86 -8.04
C ILE A 130 -19.94 -10.15 -8.13
N THR A 131 -20.30 -10.77 -7.00
CA THR A 131 -21.13 -11.99 -6.99
C THR A 131 -22.53 -11.72 -7.51
N TRP A 132 -23.14 -10.59 -7.13
CA TRP A 132 -24.45 -10.17 -7.63
C TRP A 132 -24.43 -9.86 -9.14
N SER A 133 -23.33 -9.29 -9.64
CA SER A 133 -23.14 -8.93 -11.05
C SER A 133 -22.64 -10.09 -11.92
N ARG A 134 -22.80 -11.34 -11.49
CA ARG A 134 -22.37 -12.56 -12.19
C ARG A 134 -20.88 -12.52 -12.60
N PHE A 135 -20.01 -12.11 -11.68
CA PHE A 135 -18.55 -11.99 -11.86
C PHE A 135 -18.11 -10.95 -12.90
N GLN A 136 -18.96 -9.99 -13.23
CA GLN A 136 -18.60 -8.82 -14.03
C GLN A 136 -18.49 -7.59 -13.13
N VAL A 137 -17.46 -6.77 -13.31
CA VAL A 137 -17.26 -5.54 -12.53
C VAL A 137 -17.98 -4.39 -13.24
N PRO A 138 -19.06 -3.82 -12.66
CA PRO A 138 -19.77 -2.72 -13.29
C PRO A 138 -19.00 -1.40 -13.16
N ARG A 139 -19.08 -0.53 -14.17
CA ARG A 139 -18.33 0.73 -14.22
C ARG A 139 -18.63 1.68 -13.06
N PHE A 140 -19.88 1.69 -12.58
CA PHE A 140 -20.27 2.54 -11.44
C PHE A 140 -19.55 2.12 -10.15
N TRP A 141 -19.29 0.81 -9.96
CA TRP A 141 -18.62 0.30 -8.77
C TRP A 141 -17.14 0.71 -8.76
N GLY A 142 -16.50 0.72 -9.93
CA GLY A 142 -15.15 1.25 -10.08
C GLY A 142 -15.05 2.73 -9.69
N PHE A 143 -16.04 3.56 -10.02
CA PHE A 143 -16.07 4.97 -9.62
C PHE A 143 -16.35 5.16 -8.13
N PHE A 144 -17.13 4.26 -7.52
CA PHE A 144 -17.44 4.29 -6.09
C PHE A 144 -16.24 3.91 -5.20
N LEU A 145 -15.33 3.07 -5.71
CA LEU A 145 -14.15 2.59 -4.97
C LEU A 145 -12.97 3.59 -4.95
N ILE A 146 -12.99 4.61 -5.81
CA ILE A 146 -11.98 5.70 -5.85
C ILE A 146 -12.36 6.78 -4.84
#